data_AF-A0A015X4Y7-F1
#
_entry.id   AF-A0A015X4Y7-F1
#
_cell.length_a   1.000
_cell.length_b   1.000
_cell.length_c   1.000
_cell.angle_alpha   90.00
_cell.angle_beta   90.00
_cell.angle_gamma   90.00
#
_symmetry.space_group_name_H-M   'P 1'
#
loop_
_entity.id
_entity.type
_entity.pdbx_description
1 polymer ?
#
loop_
_entity_poly.entity_id
_entity_poly.type
_entity_poly.pdbx_seq_one_letter_code
_entity_poly.pdbx_strand_id
1 'polypeptide(L)'
;MYNKILYTLLMVLLIGCSSCNNGNTASKCSKSIIGFATDTLSIDHISNKNISISVQNENVMLFNGGKENSISLSLLDIIRKCKDKNETALRALKNNNVLQIKVVVENEIDTAYNYNISPYYEEDAIFSILGQCAPLLSKFSNPTQTVDIKKWLFRKKEYLDDVNIHLLRGLVNQLSKTNTIEYVTNSTIPVIHGFSGLKYKVNSSIVADYYVLYACSSAKEIEEFVEDIISNDFDLCSKVLGGGMDCYRKSNSNGYKCICLVAINNDWRYKIQPLGLVAIDNLAPNEGENINDKSIISFGNEIRIKIPPKKPLIYGQCNVYVADWDGNGLECNVSLHISYNGDVQKVIVSREGILAKWLSTKQFIFDLTKEKNPLQATVNMHLEDGDNFIPVTIVDNHGNEKKEKLKIRARFVRTDT
;
A
#
# COMPACT_ATOMS: atom_id res chain seq x y z
N MET A 1 -95.98 42.52 1.81
CA MET A 1 -95.13 41.34 2.11
C MET A 1 -94.11 41.11 0.98
N TYR A 2 -93.13 42.01 0.77
CA TYR A 2 -92.12 41.85 -0.30
C TYR A 2 -90.67 42.15 0.12
N ASN A 3 -90.43 42.61 1.36
CA ASN A 3 -89.07 42.98 1.82
C ASN A 3 -88.38 41.92 2.71
N LYS A 4 -89.07 40.87 3.16
CA LYS A 4 -88.44 39.80 3.97
C LYS A 4 -87.73 38.74 3.12
N ILE A 5 -88.23 38.46 1.92
CA ILE A 5 -87.67 37.44 1.00
C ILE A 5 -86.38 37.95 0.36
N LEU A 6 -86.28 39.25 0.06
CA LEU A 6 -85.08 39.84 -0.55
C LEU A 6 -83.86 39.80 0.40
N TYR A 7 -84.08 40.04 1.70
CA TYR A 7 -83.00 39.95 2.70
C TYR A 7 -82.53 38.52 2.98
N THR A 8 -83.43 37.53 2.87
CA THR A 8 -83.02 36.12 3.01
C THR A 8 -82.25 35.65 1.78
N LEU A 9 -82.63 36.09 0.57
CA LEU A 9 -81.90 35.76 -0.65
C LEU A 9 -80.49 36.40 -0.68
N LEU A 10 -80.36 37.64 -0.19
CA LEU A 10 -79.06 38.34 -0.15
C LEU A 10 -78.08 37.71 0.86
N MET A 11 -78.57 37.19 1.99
CA MET A 11 -77.75 36.49 2.98
C MET A 11 -77.30 35.10 2.51
N VAL A 12 -78.11 34.38 1.74
CA VAL A 12 -77.70 33.09 1.15
C VAL A 12 -76.67 33.28 0.04
N LEU A 13 -76.74 34.38 -0.73
CA LEU A 13 -75.73 34.70 -1.74
C LEU A 13 -74.38 35.11 -1.14
N LEU A 14 -74.37 35.76 0.04
CA LEU A 14 -73.14 36.17 0.73
C LEU A 14 -72.41 35.01 1.43
N ILE A 15 -73.09 33.90 1.74
CA ILE A 15 -72.47 32.68 2.29
C ILE A 15 -71.94 31.77 1.17
N GLY A 16 -72.42 31.93 -0.07
CA GLY A 16 -71.99 31.16 -1.25
C GLY A 16 -70.65 31.59 -1.87
N CYS A 17 -70.09 32.75 -1.50
CA CYS A 17 -68.86 33.30 -2.10
C CYS A 17 -67.61 33.19 -1.21
N SER A 18 -67.66 32.44 -0.11
CA SER A 18 -66.49 32.17 0.76
C SER A 18 -65.83 30.81 0.50
N SER A 19 -66.18 30.15 -0.61
CA SER A 19 -65.44 28.98 -1.10
C SER A 19 -64.56 29.35 -2.31
N CYS A 20 -63.70 30.35 -2.12
CA CYS A 20 -62.42 30.30 -2.80
C CYS A 20 -61.60 29.24 -2.07
N ASN A 21 -61.78 27.99 -2.51
CA ASN A 21 -60.84 26.91 -2.28
C ASN A 21 -59.52 27.37 -2.90
N ASN A 22 -58.73 28.09 -2.11
CA ASN A 22 -57.35 28.36 -2.45
C ASN A 22 -56.68 26.99 -2.37
N GLY A 23 -56.70 26.28 -3.49
CA GLY A 23 -55.93 25.08 -3.74
C GLY A 23 -54.46 25.42 -3.72
N ASN A 24 -53.96 25.86 -2.57
CA ASN A 24 -52.65 25.44 -2.12
C ASN A 24 -52.74 23.93 -1.97
N THR A 25 -52.60 23.21 -3.08
CA THR A 25 -51.67 22.10 -3.09
C THR A 25 -50.29 22.69 -2.81
N ALA A 26 -50.09 23.16 -1.57
CA ALA A 26 -48.81 22.97 -0.93
C ALA A 26 -48.56 21.49 -1.14
N SER A 27 -47.59 21.16 -1.99
CA SER A 27 -47.08 19.81 -2.12
C SER A 27 -47.07 19.26 -0.71
N LYS A 28 -47.82 18.18 -0.43
CA LYS A 28 -47.65 17.44 0.81
C LYS A 28 -46.18 17.04 0.79
N CYS A 29 -45.34 17.85 1.42
CA CYS A 29 -43.96 17.51 1.65
C CYS A 29 -44.10 16.37 2.63
N SER A 30 -43.99 15.15 2.11
CA SER A 30 -44.03 13.95 2.92
C SER A 30 -42.98 14.14 4.01
N LYS A 31 -43.42 14.08 5.26
CA LYS A 31 -42.51 14.17 6.41
C LYS A 31 -41.46 13.09 6.24
N SER A 32 -40.21 13.43 6.54
CA SER A 32 -39.14 12.44 6.50
C SER A 32 -39.47 11.28 7.43
N ILE A 33 -39.06 10.08 7.06
CA ILE A 33 -39.22 8.88 7.89
C ILE A 33 -37.84 8.29 8.09
N ILE A 34 -37.47 8.06 9.35
CA ILE A 34 -36.22 7.39 9.71
C ILE A 34 -36.54 5.99 10.22
N GLY A 35 -35.93 5.00 9.58
CA GLY A 35 -35.95 3.61 10.00
C GLY A 35 -34.56 3.17 10.47
N PHE A 36 -34.52 2.52 11.63
CA PHE A 36 -33.35 1.77 12.08
C PHE A 36 -33.71 0.29 12.07
N ALA A 37 -33.07 -0.46 11.18
CA ALA A 37 -33.01 -1.92 11.26
C ALA A 37 -31.73 -2.34 12.00
N THR A 38 -31.55 -3.64 12.22
CA THR A 38 -30.41 -4.19 12.97
C THR A 38 -29.06 -3.62 12.55
N ASP A 39 -28.83 -3.48 11.23
CA ASP A 39 -27.56 -2.98 10.67
C ASP A 39 -27.73 -1.86 9.64
N THR A 40 -28.93 -1.30 9.50
CA THR A 40 -29.24 -0.36 8.42
C THR A 40 -30.00 0.85 8.93
N LEU A 41 -29.55 2.04 8.52
CA LEU A 41 -30.27 3.29 8.60
C LEU A 41 -30.94 3.55 7.25
N SER A 42 -32.27 3.70 7.26
CA SER A 42 -33.04 4.21 6.12
C SER A 42 -33.61 5.59 6.44
N ILE A 43 -33.55 6.50 5.47
CA ILE A 43 -34.15 7.83 5.58
C ILE A 43 -34.94 8.08 4.30
N ASP A 44 -36.26 8.15 4.40
CA ASP A 44 -37.17 8.35 3.27
C ASP A 44 -37.76 9.77 3.29
N HIS A 45 -38.26 10.22 2.14
CA HIS A 45 -38.87 11.52 1.90
C HIS A 45 -37.94 12.71 2.16
N ILE A 46 -36.70 12.64 1.64
CA ILE A 46 -35.63 13.61 1.93
C ILE A 46 -35.26 14.55 0.79
N SER A 47 -36.03 14.56 -0.30
CA SER A 47 -35.73 15.40 -1.45
C SER A 47 -35.57 16.88 -1.05
N ASN A 48 -34.45 17.49 -1.44
CA ASN A 48 -34.06 18.87 -1.14
C ASN A 48 -33.88 19.20 0.35
N LYS A 49 -33.65 18.21 1.23
CA LYS A 49 -33.39 18.44 2.66
C LYS A 49 -31.92 18.24 3.00
N ASN A 50 -31.39 19.04 3.91
CA ASN A 50 -30.07 18.80 4.46
C ASN A 50 -30.11 17.70 5.54
N ILE A 51 -29.16 16.78 5.51
CA ILE A 51 -29.05 15.68 6.48
C ILE A 51 -27.64 15.69 7.08
N SER A 52 -27.57 15.62 8.40
CA SER A 52 -26.32 15.40 9.11
C SER A 52 -26.37 14.11 9.92
N ILE A 53 -25.30 13.32 9.83
CA ILE A 53 -25.14 12.08 10.60
C ILE A 53 -23.87 12.22 11.43
N SER A 54 -23.98 11.99 12.72
CA SER A 54 -22.88 12.07 13.68
C SER A 54 -22.79 10.84 14.57
N VAL A 55 -21.58 10.54 15.04
CA VAL A 55 -21.30 9.41 15.94
C VAL A 55 -20.62 9.96 17.19
N GLN A 56 -21.23 9.80 18.38
CA GLN A 56 -20.68 10.26 19.66
C GLN A 56 -20.09 11.70 19.60
N ASN A 57 -20.78 12.61 18.89
CA ASN A 57 -20.45 14.03 18.63
C ASN A 57 -19.47 14.34 17.47
N GLU A 58 -18.96 13.36 16.73
CA GLU A 58 -18.22 13.59 15.48
C GLU A 58 -19.19 13.59 14.30
N ASN A 59 -19.26 14.68 13.53
CA ASN A 59 -20.02 14.69 12.28
C ASN A 59 -19.26 13.88 11.21
N VAL A 60 -19.87 12.79 10.74
CA VAL A 60 -19.25 11.84 9.82
C VAL A 60 -19.80 11.91 8.41
N MET A 61 -21.03 12.41 8.22
CA MET A 61 -21.64 12.61 6.91
C MET A 61 -22.54 13.84 6.89
N LEU A 62 -22.46 14.57 5.78
CA LEU A 62 -23.31 15.72 5.46
C LEU A 62 -23.84 15.53 4.05
N PHE A 63 -25.16 15.56 3.91
CA PHE A 63 -25.86 15.57 2.63
C PHE A 63 -26.51 16.94 2.47
N ASN A 64 -26.11 17.67 1.45
CA ASN A 64 -26.66 18.99 1.15
C ASN A 64 -27.70 18.84 0.02
N GLY A 65 -28.93 19.29 0.27
CA GLY A 65 -30.12 19.18 -0.57
C GLY A 65 -29.94 18.51 -1.94
N GLY A 66 -30.31 17.22 -2.02
CA GLY A 66 -30.25 16.40 -3.23
C GLY A 66 -31.62 16.06 -3.83
N LYS A 67 -31.64 15.56 -5.07
CA LYS A 67 -32.86 15.04 -5.73
C LYS A 67 -33.26 13.65 -5.23
N GLU A 68 -32.38 12.96 -4.51
CA GLU A 68 -32.67 11.64 -3.95
C GLU A 68 -33.79 11.75 -2.92
N ASN A 69 -34.78 10.87 -3.04
CA ASN A 69 -35.92 10.86 -2.13
C ASN A 69 -35.71 9.91 -0.94
N SER A 70 -34.69 9.07 -0.97
CA SER A 70 -34.41 8.07 0.06
C SER A 70 -32.93 7.73 0.10
N ILE A 71 -32.38 7.46 1.29
CA ILE A 71 -31.02 6.97 1.53
C ILE A 71 -31.08 5.71 2.38
N SER A 72 -30.23 4.73 2.07
CA SER A 72 -30.02 3.53 2.89
C SER A 72 -28.52 3.34 3.14
N LEU A 73 -28.13 3.22 4.41
CA LEU A 73 -26.73 3.15 4.83
C LEU A 73 -26.53 2.04 5.88
N SER A 74 -25.41 1.33 5.78
CA SER A 74 -24.94 0.43 6.83
C SER A 74 -24.52 1.23 8.07
N LEU A 75 -25.06 0.88 9.25
CA LEU A 75 -24.74 1.52 10.52
C LEU A 75 -23.24 1.38 10.85
N LEU A 76 -22.68 0.21 10.56
CA LEU A 76 -21.26 -0.06 10.74
C LEU A 76 -20.41 0.83 9.83
N ASP A 77 -20.81 1.03 8.57
CA ASP A 77 -20.06 1.86 7.64
C ASP A 77 -20.14 3.35 8.00
N ILE A 78 -21.25 3.80 8.62
CA ILE A 78 -21.34 5.14 9.23
C ILE A 78 -20.28 5.30 10.32
N ILE A 79 -20.17 4.34 11.25
CA ILE A 79 -19.19 4.41 12.35
C ILE A 79 -17.75 4.28 11.81
N ARG A 80 -17.54 3.49 10.75
CA ARG A 80 -16.25 3.40 10.06
C ARG A 80 -15.84 4.70 9.36
N LYS A 81 -16.65 5.77 9.36
CA LYS A 81 -16.21 7.09 8.91
C LYS A 81 -15.59 7.97 10.00
N CYS A 82 -15.67 7.60 11.29
CA CYS A 82 -14.98 8.36 12.35
C CYS A 82 -13.46 8.41 12.10
N LYS A 83 -12.82 9.56 12.31
CA LYS A 83 -11.40 9.76 11.97
C LYS A 83 -10.46 8.95 12.87
N ASP A 84 -10.62 9.07 14.18
CA ASP A 84 -9.78 8.37 15.16
C ASP A 84 -10.43 7.05 15.58
N LYS A 85 -9.90 5.94 15.03
CA LYS A 85 -10.40 4.59 15.30
C LYS A 85 -10.14 4.17 16.74
N ASN A 86 -9.00 4.53 17.30
CA ASN A 86 -8.64 4.15 18.67
C ASN A 86 -9.52 4.88 19.68
N GLU A 87 -9.73 6.18 19.48
CA GLU A 87 -10.60 6.99 20.34
C GLU A 87 -12.06 6.52 20.25
N THR A 88 -12.57 6.27 19.04
CA THR A 88 -13.93 5.77 18.83
C THR A 88 -14.13 4.40 19.48
N ALA A 89 -13.17 3.47 19.31
CA ALA A 89 -13.22 2.16 19.94
C ALA A 89 -13.15 2.24 21.47
N LEU A 90 -12.33 3.14 22.03
CA LEU A 90 -12.25 3.34 23.48
C LEU A 90 -13.56 3.86 24.06
N ARG A 91 -14.24 4.79 23.36
CA ARG A 91 -15.57 5.26 23.77
C ARG A 91 -16.62 4.16 23.70
N ALA A 92 -16.58 3.32 22.66
CA ALA A 92 -17.46 2.16 22.57
C ALA A 92 -17.23 1.22 23.76
N LEU A 93 -15.97 0.88 24.04
CA LEU A 93 -15.59 0.00 25.15
C LEU A 93 -16.12 0.51 26.50
N LYS A 94 -15.94 1.80 26.80
CA LYS A 94 -16.45 2.43 28.03
C LYS A 94 -17.98 2.41 28.15
N ASN A 95 -18.69 2.26 27.03
CA ASN A 95 -20.15 2.23 26.93
C ASN A 95 -20.68 0.82 26.59
N ASN A 96 -20.02 -0.25 27.04
CA ASN A 96 -20.44 -1.64 26.78
C ASN A 96 -20.59 -1.98 25.29
N ASN A 97 -19.63 -1.53 24.48
CA ASN A 97 -19.59 -1.68 23.03
C ASN A 97 -20.72 -0.96 22.29
N VAL A 98 -21.30 0.09 22.87
CA VAL A 98 -22.37 0.87 22.25
C VAL A 98 -21.87 2.23 21.76
N LEU A 99 -22.25 2.58 20.54
CA LEU A 99 -22.02 3.90 19.93
C LEU A 99 -23.35 4.53 19.52
N GLN A 100 -23.55 5.77 19.95
CA GLN A 100 -24.73 6.54 19.55
C GLN A 100 -24.51 7.17 18.17
N ILE A 101 -25.40 6.86 17.24
CA ILE A 101 -25.52 7.48 15.91
C ILE A 101 -26.67 8.48 15.99
N LYS A 102 -26.37 9.76 15.85
CA LYS A 102 -27.35 10.85 15.82
C LYS A 102 -27.59 11.27 14.37
N VAL A 103 -28.86 11.31 13.96
CA VAL A 103 -29.31 11.70 12.63
C VAL A 103 -30.20 12.93 12.76
N VAL A 104 -29.84 13.99 12.05
CA VAL A 104 -30.63 15.22 11.99
C VAL A 104 -31.02 15.48 10.54
N VAL A 105 -32.32 15.54 10.29
CA VAL A 105 -32.91 16.02 9.04
C VAL A 105 -33.41 17.44 9.27
N GLU A 106 -32.92 18.36 8.46
CA GLU A 106 -33.15 19.80 8.59
C GLU A 106 -34.62 20.15 8.89
N ASN A 107 -34.82 20.86 10.01
CA ASN A 107 -36.10 21.36 10.49
C ASN A 107 -37.22 20.30 10.67
N GLU A 108 -36.89 19.00 10.66
CA GLU A 108 -37.88 17.93 10.74
C GLU A 108 -37.61 16.90 11.83
N ILE A 109 -36.40 16.32 11.86
CA ILE A 109 -36.09 15.20 12.76
C ILE A 109 -34.74 15.43 13.41
N ASP A 110 -34.70 15.23 14.73
CA ASP A 110 -33.48 15.05 15.51
C ASP A 110 -33.66 13.76 16.32
N THR A 111 -32.98 12.68 15.91
CA THR A 111 -33.09 11.37 16.55
C THR A 111 -31.72 10.72 16.74
N ALA A 112 -31.64 9.79 17.68
CA ALA A 112 -30.44 9.06 17.98
C ALA A 112 -30.73 7.57 18.14
N TYR A 113 -29.80 6.74 17.69
CA TYR A 113 -29.85 5.29 17.79
C TYR A 113 -28.57 4.75 18.42
N ASN A 114 -28.72 3.81 19.34
CA ASN A 114 -27.61 3.17 20.03
C ASN A 114 -27.25 1.88 19.30
N TYR A 115 -26.16 1.89 18.55
CA TYR A 115 -25.67 0.74 17.80
C TYR A 115 -24.65 -0.05 18.62
N ASN A 116 -24.85 -1.36 18.73
CA ASN A 116 -23.91 -2.26 19.40
C ASN A 116 -22.87 -2.76 18.39
N ILE A 117 -21.61 -2.41 18.59
CA ILE A 117 -20.50 -2.85 17.73
C ILE A 117 -19.88 -4.14 18.28
N SER A 118 -19.90 -5.19 17.46
CA SER A 118 -19.21 -6.43 17.80
C SER A 118 -17.71 -6.35 17.48
N PRO A 119 -16.81 -6.76 18.39
CA PRO A 119 -15.38 -6.81 18.10
C PRO A 119 -15.09 -7.80 16.97
N TYR A 120 -14.10 -7.50 16.14
CA TYR A 120 -13.63 -8.36 15.08
C TYR A 120 -12.26 -8.94 15.40
N TYR A 121 -12.21 -10.27 15.40
CA TYR A 121 -10.99 -11.05 15.41
C TYR A 121 -10.97 -11.85 14.13
N GLU A 122 -9.83 -11.84 13.45
CA GLU A 122 -9.65 -12.74 12.33
C GLU A 122 -9.54 -14.14 12.91
N GLU A 123 -10.36 -15.06 12.40
CA GLU A 123 -10.17 -16.48 12.68
C GLU A 123 -8.74 -16.84 12.28
N ASP A 124 -8.07 -17.65 13.08
CA ASP A 124 -6.69 -18.07 12.84
C ASP A 124 -6.63 -18.82 11.50
N ALA A 125 -6.43 -18.09 10.41
CA ALA A 125 -6.08 -18.68 9.13
C ALA A 125 -4.72 -19.32 9.34
N ILE A 126 -4.71 -20.65 9.47
CA ILE A 126 -3.52 -21.45 9.74
C ILE A 126 -2.70 -21.53 8.44
N PHE A 127 -2.10 -20.41 8.05
CA PHE A 127 -1.09 -20.39 7.02
C PHE A 127 0.26 -19.99 7.61
N SER A 128 1.31 -20.66 7.16
CA SER A 128 2.67 -20.31 7.50
C SER A 128 3.62 -20.72 6.40
N ILE A 129 4.74 -20.02 6.33
CA ILE A 129 5.84 -20.35 5.42
C ILE A 129 7.15 -20.31 6.21
N LEU A 130 7.98 -21.32 5.97
CA LEU A 130 9.35 -21.39 6.46
C LEU A 130 10.29 -21.55 5.29
N GLY A 131 11.32 -20.72 5.24
CA GLY A 131 12.30 -20.65 4.15
C GLY A 131 12.94 -19.27 4.11
N GLN A 132 13.69 -18.97 3.04
CA GLN A 132 14.30 -17.66 2.85
C GLN A 132 13.27 -16.65 2.33
N CYS A 133 12.42 -16.15 3.23
CA CYS A 133 11.44 -15.09 2.99
C CYS A 133 11.08 -14.39 4.30
N ALA A 134 10.53 -13.18 4.21
CA ALA A 134 9.86 -12.52 5.34
C ALA A 134 8.40 -12.98 5.40
N PRO A 135 7.98 -13.78 6.40
CA PRO A 135 6.63 -14.29 6.47
C PRO A 135 5.60 -13.16 6.59
N LEU A 136 4.48 -13.32 5.90
CA LEU A 136 3.35 -12.43 5.95
C LEU A 136 2.38 -12.85 7.05
N LEU A 137 1.77 -11.86 7.68
CA LEU A 137 0.68 -12.00 8.63
C LEU A 137 -0.44 -11.08 8.19
N SER A 138 -1.68 -11.45 8.48
CA SER A 138 -2.76 -10.48 8.34
C SER A 138 -2.52 -9.30 9.29
N LYS A 139 -2.87 -8.10 8.83
CA LYS A 139 -2.80 -6.87 9.62
C LYS A 139 -3.59 -6.97 10.93
N PHE A 140 -4.73 -7.65 10.94
CA PHE A 140 -5.58 -7.78 12.14
C PHE A 140 -5.07 -8.82 13.15
N SER A 141 -4.16 -9.69 12.69
CA SER A 141 -3.44 -10.67 13.51
C SER A 141 -2.04 -10.22 13.89
N ASN A 142 -1.64 -8.99 13.52
CA ASN A 142 -0.30 -8.48 13.79
C ASN A 142 -0.07 -8.23 15.31
N PRO A 143 0.90 -8.90 15.95
CA PRO A 143 1.20 -8.70 17.36
C PRO A 143 1.58 -7.26 17.74
N THR A 144 2.14 -6.47 16.81
CA THR A 144 2.54 -5.08 17.10
C THR A 144 1.34 -4.20 17.40
N GLN A 145 0.15 -4.53 16.90
CA GLN A 145 -1.06 -3.74 17.13
C GLN A 145 -1.40 -3.63 18.62
N THR A 146 -1.28 -4.74 19.37
CA THR A 146 -1.50 -4.73 20.82
C THR A 146 -0.47 -3.84 21.52
N VAL A 147 0.79 -3.89 21.08
CA VAL A 147 1.86 -3.04 21.62
C VAL A 147 1.59 -1.56 21.35
N ASP A 148 1.14 -1.23 20.15
CA ASP A 148 0.83 0.14 19.75
C ASP A 148 -0.39 0.70 20.48
N ILE A 149 -1.43 -0.13 20.69
CA ILE A 149 -2.58 0.21 21.55
C ILE A 149 -2.12 0.47 22.99
N LYS A 150 -1.27 -0.39 23.57
CA LYS A 150 -0.72 -0.19 24.93
C LYS A 150 0.07 1.12 25.04
N LYS A 151 0.91 1.43 24.05
CA LYS A 151 1.65 2.72 23.99
C LYS A 151 0.71 3.92 23.88
N TRP A 152 -0.33 3.82 23.06
CA TRP A 152 -1.32 4.88 22.86
C TRP A 152 -2.13 5.14 24.14
N LEU A 153 -2.61 4.08 24.82
CA LEU A 153 -3.30 4.16 26.11
C LEU A 153 -2.44 4.81 27.19
N PHE A 154 -1.17 4.40 27.29
CA PHE A 154 -0.22 5.00 28.23
C PHE A 154 -0.05 6.50 28.02
N ARG A 155 0.11 6.95 26.76
CA ARG A 155 0.20 8.39 26.42
C ARG A 155 -1.08 9.15 26.76
N LYS A 156 -2.24 8.49 26.67
CA LYS A 156 -3.56 9.02 27.04
C LYS A 156 -3.84 8.98 28.55
N LYS A 157 -2.97 8.34 29.35
CA LYS A 157 -3.18 8.07 30.78
C LYS A 157 -4.45 7.26 31.06
N GLU A 158 -4.79 6.36 30.14
CA GLU A 158 -5.91 5.43 30.27
C GLU A 158 -5.36 4.06 30.65
N TYR A 159 -5.87 3.49 31.74
CA TYR A 159 -5.40 2.22 32.30
C TYR A 159 -6.50 1.17 32.14
N LEU A 160 -6.23 0.15 31.35
CA LEU A 160 -7.13 -0.98 31.09
C LEU A 160 -6.41 -2.28 31.44
N ASP A 161 -7.15 -3.28 31.91
CA ASP A 161 -6.64 -4.64 32.06
C ASP A 161 -6.48 -5.34 30.70
N ASP A 162 -5.82 -6.49 30.67
CA ASP A 162 -5.54 -7.20 29.42
C ASP A 162 -6.82 -7.67 28.70
N VAL A 163 -7.91 -7.93 29.43
CA VAL A 163 -9.23 -8.31 28.86
C VAL A 163 -9.81 -7.15 28.06
N ASN A 164 -9.84 -5.95 28.67
CA ASN A 164 -10.32 -4.74 28.02
C ASN A 164 -9.41 -4.29 26.88
N ILE A 165 -8.10 -4.52 26.98
CA ILE A 165 -7.17 -4.28 25.87
C ILE A 165 -7.44 -5.22 24.69
N HIS A 166 -7.75 -6.49 24.97
CA HIS A 166 -8.13 -7.45 23.93
C HIS A 166 -9.44 -7.07 23.24
N LEU A 167 -10.46 -6.64 24.00
CA LEU A 167 -11.72 -6.11 23.46
C LEU A 167 -11.49 -4.84 22.63
N LEU A 168 -10.70 -3.90 23.15
CA LEU A 168 -10.34 -2.68 22.42
C LEU A 168 -9.70 -2.98 21.08
N ARG A 169 -8.75 -3.93 21.03
CA ARG A 169 -8.14 -4.38 19.78
C ARG A 169 -9.20 -4.88 18.79
N GLY A 170 -10.13 -5.73 19.24
CA GLY A 170 -11.21 -6.25 18.40
C GLY A 170 -12.12 -5.14 17.85
N LEU A 171 -12.44 -4.13 18.67
CA LEU A 171 -13.22 -2.97 18.23
C LEU A 171 -12.45 -2.11 17.22
N VAL A 172 -11.17 -1.83 17.48
CA VAL A 172 -10.30 -1.10 16.53
C VAL A 172 -10.21 -1.84 15.20
N ASN A 173 -10.09 -3.16 15.22
CA ASN A 173 -10.11 -4.00 14.04
C ASN A 173 -11.42 -3.85 13.26
N GLN A 174 -12.57 -3.94 13.94
CA GLN A 174 -13.88 -3.81 13.30
C GLN A 174 -14.07 -2.44 12.63
N LEU A 175 -13.57 -1.38 13.26
CA LEU A 175 -13.60 -0.01 12.74
C LEU A 175 -12.59 0.25 11.62
N SER A 176 -11.52 -0.54 11.54
CA SER A 176 -10.45 -0.43 10.54
C SER A 176 -10.63 -1.42 9.39
N LYS A 177 -11.59 -2.34 9.50
CA LYS A 177 -11.88 -3.36 8.49
C LYS A 177 -12.37 -2.69 7.20
N THR A 178 -11.76 -3.10 6.10
CA THR A 178 -12.15 -2.72 4.75
C THR A 178 -12.49 -3.98 3.96
N ASN A 179 -13.03 -3.82 2.75
CA ASN A 179 -13.25 -4.96 1.84
C ASN A 179 -11.93 -5.53 1.28
N THR A 180 -10.80 -4.87 1.55
CA THR A 180 -9.46 -5.33 1.19
C THR A 180 -8.79 -6.00 2.39
N ILE A 181 -8.28 -7.20 2.17
CA ILE A 181 -7.42 -7.96 3.07
C ILE A 181 -6.00 -7.39 2.95
N GLU A 182 -5.44 -6.95 4.08
CA GLU A 182 -4.09 -6.39 4.14
C GLU A 182 -3.13 -7.32 4.86
N TYR A 183 -2.02 -7.65 4.22
CA TYR A 183 -0.91 -8.41 4.79
C TYR A 183 0.28 -7.50 5.08
N VAL A 184 0.97 -7.80 6.18
CA VAL A 184 2.16 -7.10 6.66
C VAL A 184 3.23 -8.12 7.07
N THR A 185 4.48 -7.70 7.17
CA THR A 185 5.54 -8.49 7.80
C THR A 185 6.25 -7.67 8.86
N ASN A 186 6.69 -8.34 9.92
CA ASN A 186 7.58 -7.78 10.95
C ASN A 186 9.03 -8.28 10.79
N SER A 187 9.29 -9.12 9.78
CA SER A 187 10.60 -9.71 9.52
C SER A 187 11.38 -8.91 8.48
N THR A 188 12.70 -9.03 8.50
CA THR A 188 13.57 -8.47 7.45
C THR A 188 13.31 -9.19 6.14
N ILE A 189 13.06 -8.45 5.07
CA ILE A 189 12.92 -9.01 3.73
C ILE A 189 14.30 -9.47 3.25
N PRO A 190 14.51 -10.76 2.94
CA PRO A 190 15.77 -11.22 2.39
C PRO A 190 15.91 -10.80 0.92
N VAL A 191 17.14 -10.51 0.52
CA VAL A 191 17.54 -10.31 -0.88
C VAL A 191 18.11 -11.61 -1.44
N ILE A 192 17.64 -12.03 -2.61
CA ILE A 192 18.05 -13.26 -3.30
C ILE A 192 18.30 -13.00 -4.79
N HIS A 193 19.12 -13.83 -5.44
CA HIS A 193 19.29 -13.79 -6.91
C HIS A 193 18.25 -14.66 -7.65
N GLY A 194 17.71 -15.68 -6.97
CA GLY A 194 16.68 -16.55 -7.51
C GLY A 194 16.23 -17.61 -6.51
N PHE A 195 15.27 -18.43 -6.92
CA PHE A 195 14.70 -19.50 -6.09
C PHE A 195 15.36 -20.87 -6.28
N SER A 196 16.33 -20.97 -7.20
CA SER A 196 17.04 -22.23 -7.45
C SER A 196 17.73 -22.72 -6.17
N GLY A 197 17.46 -23.96 -5.78
CA GLY A 197 17.98 -24.57 -4.56
C GLY A 197 17.28 -24.13 -3.26
N LEU A 198 16.35 -23.17 -3.32
CA LEU A 198 15.55 -22.76 -2.16
C LEU A 198 14.29 -23.61 -2.07
N LYS A 199 14.04 -24.17 -0.88
CA LYS A 199 12.82 -24.92 -0.57
C LYS A 199 12.05 -24.22 0.53
N TYR A 200 10.73 -24.21 0.38
CA TYR A 200 9.82 -23.59 1.33
C TYR A 200 8.89 -24.65 1.93
N LYS A 201 8.75 -24.66 3.25
CA LYS A 201 7.74 -25.47 3.92
C LYS A 201 6.51 -24.61 4.16
N VAL A 202 5.36 -25.08 3.69
CA VAL A 202 4.11 -24.33 3.74
C VAL A 202 3.08 -25.14 4.53
N ASN A 203 2.43 -24.47 5.47
CA ASN A 203 1.19 -24.94 6.06
C ASN A 203 0.05 -24.05 5.59
N SER A 204 -1.10 -24.63 5.30
CA SER A 204 -2.31 -23.89 4.91
C SER A 204 -3.54 -24.74 5.19
N SER A 205 -4.66 -24.09 5.54
CA SER A 205 -5.98 -24.73 5.64
C SER A 205 -6.73 -24.76 4.30
N ILE A 206 -6.16 -24.19 3.22
CA ILE A 206 -6.78 -24.22 1.90
C ILE A 206 -6.74 -25.65 1.35
N VAL A 207 -7.91 -26.17 0.99
CA VAL A 207 -8.08 -27.46 0.33
C VAL A 207 -8.23 -27.25 -1.18
N ALA A 208 -7.35 -27.89 -1.95
CA ALA A 208 -7.34 -27.95 -3.41
C ALA A 208 -6.66 -29.24 -3.89
N ASP A 209 -6.76 -29.50 -5.20
CA ASP A 209 -6.16 -30.69 -5.85
C ASP A 209 -4.65 -30.53 -6.11
N TYR A 210 -4.22 -29.30 -6.41
CA TYR A 210 -2.85 -28.96 -6.77
C TYR A 210 -2.39 -27.69 -6.05
N TYR A 211 -1.12 -27.65 -5.68
CA TYR A 211 -0.50 -26.55 -4.95
C TYR A 211 0.85 -26.20 -5.59
N VAL A 212 1.10 -24.90 -5.74
CA VAL A 212 2.39 -24.40 -6.22
C VAL A 212 2.70 -23.06 -5.57
N LEU A 213 3.99 -22.78 -5.34
CA LEU A 213 4.43 -21.47 -4.89
C LEU A 213 4.86 -20.62 -6.07
N TYR A 214 4.31 -19.41 -6.14
CA TYR A 214 4.64 -18.46 -7.18
C TYR A 214 4.93 -17.07 -6.61
N ALA A 215 6.09 -16.52 -6.96
CA ALA A 215 6.55 -15.21 -6.54
C ALA A 215 6.22 -14.16 -7.60
N CYS A 216 5.37 -13.21 -7.24
CA CYS A 216 4.77 -12.26 -8.18
C CYS A 216 4.66 -10.85 -7.59
N SER A 217 4.40 -9.86 -8.46
CA SER A 217 4.14 -8.46 -8.06
C SER A 217 2.76 -7.96 -8.48
N SER A 218 1.95 -8.77 -9.16
CA SER A 218 0.65 -8.36 -9.71
C SER A 218 -0.27 -9.56 -9.91
N ALA A 219 -1.59 -9.32 -9.97
CA ALA A 219 -2.58 -10.37 -10.24
C ALA A 219 -2.39 -10.96 -11.66
N LYS A 220 -2.07 -10.11 -12.63
CA LYS A 220 -1.80 -10.53 -14.02
C LYS A 220 -0.69 -11.57 -14.11
N GLU A 221 0.40 -11.41 -13.34
CA GLU A 221 1.48 -12.40 -13.30
C GLU A 221 1.00 -13.77 -12.79
N ILE A 222 0.01 -13.79 -11.89
CA ILE A 222 -0.57 -15.04 -11.35
C ILE A 222 -1.49 -15.68 -12.39
N GLU A 223 -2.35 -14.89 -13.04
CA GLU A 223 -3.25 -15.36 -14.10
C GLU A 223 -2.46 -15.99 -15.26
N GLU A 224 -1.45 -15.29 -15.78
CA GLU A 224 -0.55 -15.81 -16.83
C GLU A 224 0.12 -17.13 -16.41
N PHE A 225 0.51 -17.25 -15.14
CA PHE A 225 1.15 -18.46 -14.62
C PHE A 225 0.17 -19.62 -14.43
N VAL A 226 -1.04 -19.35 -13.92
CA VAL A 226 -2.08 -20.38 -13.75
C VAL A 226 -2.52 -20.94 -15.11
N GLU A 227 -2.66 -20.09 -16.12
CA GLU A 227 -2.96 -20.51 -17.49
C GLU A 227 -1.89 -21.48 -18.03
N ASP A 228 -0.61 -21.16 -17.84
CA ASP A 228 0.51 -22.01 -18.24
C ASP A 228 0.53 -23.35 -17.48
N ILE A 229 0.29 -23.33 -16.16
CA ILE A 229 0.23 -24.55 -15.34
C ILE A 229 -0.90 -25.49 -15.77
N ILE A 230 -2.10 -24.95 -16.03
CA ILE A 230 -3.25 -25.75 -16.48
C ILE A 230 -3.00 -26.32 -17.88
N SER A 231 -2.42 -25.52 -18.77
CA SER A 231 -2.13 -25.93 -20.16
C SER A 231 -1.07 -27.04 -20.24
N ASN A 232 -0.21 -27.15 -19.22
CA ASN A 232 0.85 -28.16 -19.11
C ASN A 232 0.52 -29.24 -18.07
N ASP A 233 -0.75 -29.61 -17.91
CA ASP A 233 -1.22 -30.72 -17.07
C ASP A 233 -0.68 -30.70 -15.62
N PHE A 234 -0.51 -29.51 -15.04
CA PHE A 234 -0.08 -29.29 -13.66
C PHE A 234 1.34 -29.78 -13.31
N ASP A 235 2.26 -29.87 -14.29
CA ASP A 235 3.60 -30.47 -14.15
C ASP A 235 4.45 -29.90 -12.99
N LEU A 236 4.29 -28.63 -12.64
CA LEU A 236 5.05 -27.97 -11.57
C LEU A 236 4.37 -28.00 -10.18
N CYS A 237 3.20 -28.62 -10.08
CA CYS A 237 2.39 -28.63 -8.86
C CYS A 237 2.65 -29.85 -7.96
N SER A 238 2.53 -29.63 -6.65
CA SER A 238 2.42 -30.71 -5.67
C SER A 238 0.94 -31.02 -5.39
N LYS A 239 0.61 -32.29 -5.14
CA LYS A 239 -0.72 -32.69 -4.65
C LYS A 239 -0.87 -32.59 -3.13
N VAL A 240 0.22 -32.32 -2.41
CA VAL A 240 0.24 -32.32 -0.94
C VAL A 240 1.01 -31.12 -0.40
N LEU A 241 0.49 -30.52 0.67
CA LEU A 241 1.16 -29.47 1.45
C LEU A 241 2.15 -30.06 2.48
N GLY A 242 3.06 -29.23 3.00
CA GLY A 242 4.00 -29.63 4.07
C GLY A 242 5.32 -30.25 3.60
N GLY A 243 5.42 -30.67 2.33
CA GLY A 243 6.69 -30.97 1.67
C GLY A 243 7.53 -29.71 1.42
N GLY A 244 8.83 -29.85 1.17
CA GLY A 244 9.66 -28.74 0.71
C GLY A 244 9.30 -28.37 -0.73
N MET A 245 8.56 -27.27 -0.90
CA MET A 245 8.06 -26.79 -2.19
C MET A 245 9.07 -25.88 -2.86
N ASP A 246 9.21 -26.02 -4.17
CA ASP A 246 9.88 -25.03 -5.03
C ASP A 246 8.99 -23.80 -5.22
N CYS A 247 9.62 -22.64 -5.39
CA CYS A 247 8.94 -21.41 -5.73
C CYS A 247 9.37 -20.92 -7.11
N TYR A 248 8.40 -20.63 -7.96
CA TYR A 248 8.61 -20.20 -9.33
C TYR A 248 8.37 -18.69 -9.47
N ARG A 249 8.89 -18.11 -10.55
CA ARG A 249 8.67 -16.71 -10.91
C ARG A 249 8.78 -16.54 -12.42
N LYS A 250 8.21 -15.46 -12.94
CA LYS A 250 8.48 -15.01 -14.31
C LYS A 250 9.98 -14.77 -14.53
N SER A 251 10.51 -15.24 -15.66
CA SER A 251 11.90 -15.06 -16.07
C SER A 251 12.29 -13.57 -16.07
N ASN A 252 13.52 -13.27 -15.63
CA ASN A 252 14.06 -11.90 -15.52
C ASN A 252 13.24 -10.93 -14.65
N SER A 253 12.28 -11.44 -13.86
CA SER A 253 11.50 -10.61 -12.95
C SER A 253 12.28 -10.33 -11.67
N ASN A 254 12.74 -9.08 -11.51
CA ASN A 254 13.45 -8.56 -10.35
C ASN A 254 12.54 -7.69 -9.47
N GLY A 255 13.05 -7.21 -8.34
CA GLY A 255 12.35 -6.35 -7.40
C GLY A 255 11.68 -7.09 -6.24
N TYR A 256 10.85 -6.38 -5.50
CA TYR A 256 10.04 -6.98 -4.43
C TYR A 256 8.95 -7.91 -5.00
N LYS A 257 8.91 -9.12 -4.46
CA LYS A 257 7.97 -10.17 -4.83
C LYS A 257 7.26 -10.71 -3.59
N CYS A 258 5.98 -11.00 -3.76
CA CYS A 258 5.21 -11.75 -2.80
C CYS A 258 5.15 -13.21 -3.25
N ILE A 259 5.66 -14.11 -2.41
CA ILE A 259 5.46 -15.55 -2.54
C ILE A 259 4.01 -15.84 -2.17
N CYS A 260 3.26 -16.36 -3.12
CA CYS A 260 1.88 -16.78 -2.94
C CYS A 260 1.80 -18.30 -3.07
N LEU A 261 1.01 -18.93 -2.20
CA LEU A 261 0.47 -20.26 -2.49
C LEU A 261 -0.67 -20.10 -3.47
N VAL A 262 -0.55 -20.76 -4.61
CA VAL A 262 -1.59 -20.90 -5.61
C VAL A 262 -2.15 -22.31 -5.47
N ALA A 263 -3.41 -22.40 -5.06
CA ALA A 263 -4.13 -23.64 -4.85
C ALA A 263 -5.17 -23.80 -5.97
N ILE A 264 -5.03 -24.83 -6.80
CA ILE A 264 -5.79 -25.02 -8.05
C ILE A 264 -6.57 -26.33 -7.96
N ASN A 265 -7.84 -26.29 -8.35
CA ASN A 265 -8.71 -27.46 -8.43
C ASN A 265 -8.70 -28.06 -9.85
N ASN A 266 -9.15 -29.30 -9.98
CA ASN A 266 -9.35 -29.98 -11.26
C ASN A 266 -10.35 -29.26 -12.18
N ASP A 267 -11.26 -28.45 -11.63
CA ASP A 267 -12.20 -27.61 -12.38
C ASP A 267 -11.61 -26.25 -12.81
N TRP A 268 -10.29 -26.10 -12.69
CA TRP A 268 -9.48 -24.92 -13.05
C TRP A 268 -9.73 -23.68 -12.21
N ARG A 269 -10.62 -23.74 -11.22
CA ARG A 269 -10.76 -22.67 -10.23
C ARG A 269 -9.55 -22.68 -9.32
N TYR A 270 -9.06 -21.49 -8.96
CA TYR A 270 -7.91 -21.35 -8.08
C TYR A 270 -8.16 -20.31 -6.98
N LYS A 271 -7.40 -20.44 -5.90
CA LYS A 271 -7.30 -19.48 -4.80
C LYS A 271 -5.84 -19.10 -4.59
N ILE A 272 -5.62 -17.88 -4.12
CA ILE A 272 -4.29 -17.39 -3.77
C ILE A 272 -4.22 -17.07 -2.29
N GLN A 273 -3.10 -17.41 -1.67
CA GLN A 273 -2.77 -17.03 -0.30
C GLN A 273 -1.37 -16.39 -0.28
N PRO A 274 -1.26 -15.08 -0.02
CA PRO A 274 0.02 -14.45 0.24
C PRO A 274 0.68 -15.08 1.47
N LEU A 275 1.96 -15.46 1.34
CA LEU A 275 2.70 -16.15 2.40
C LEU A 275 3.96 -15.43 2.85
N GLY A 276 4.72 -14.83 1.93
CA GLY A 276 5.99 -14.22 2.28
C GLY A 276 6.46 -13.16 1.29
N LEU A 277 7.36 -12.29 1.73
CA LEU A 277 8.04 -11.29 0.90
C LEU A 277 9.49 -11.67 0.69
N VAL A 278 9.97 -11.45 -0.53
CA VAL A 278 11.39 -11.50 -0.90
C VAL A 278 11.72 -10.31 -1.80
N ALA A 279 12.98 -9.93 -1.83
CA ALA A 279 13.51 -9.00 -2.81
C ALA A 279 14.44 -9.77 -3.75
N ILE A 280 14.23 -9.62 -5.06
CA ILE A 280 15.08 -10.25 -6.06
C ILE A 280 15.94 -9.17 -6.70
N ASP A 281 17.25 -9.28 -6.54
CA ASP A 281 18.18 -8.32 -7.11
C ASP A 281 19.18 -9.02 -8.03
N ASN A 282 19.12 -8.67 -9.30
CA ASN A 282 20.06 -9.13 -10.33
C ASN A 282 20.40 -7.97 -11.28
N LEU A 283 20.21 -6.72 -10.83
CA LEU A 283 20.35 -5.54 -11.68
C LEU A 283 21.52 -4.71 -11.20
N ALA A 284 22.52 -4.58 -12.05
CA ALA A 284 23.64 -3.69 -11.78
C ALA A 284 23.15 -2.24 -11.63
N PRO A 285 23.89 -1.40 -10.88
CA PRO A 285 23.62 0.03 -10.79
C PRO A 285 23.53 0.70 -12.17
N ASN A 286 22.54 1.56 -12.36
CA ASN A 286 22.27 2.22 -13.63
C ASN A 286 22.41 3.75 -13.55
N GLU A 287 22.43 4.39 -14.71
CA GLU A 287 22.31 5.85 -14.81
C GLU A 287 20.82 6.24 -14.84
N GLY A 288 20.42 7.28 -14.09
CA GLY A 288 19.06 7.85 -14.10
C GLY A 288 18.15 7.39 -12.95
N GLU A 289 16.94 7.94 -12.88
CA GLU A 289 16.12 8.13 -11.66
C GLU A 289 15.13 7.01 -11.25
N ASN A 290 15.24 5.78 -11.76
CA ASN A 290 14.27 4.74 -11.40
C ASN A 290 14.57 4.03 -10.06
N ILE A 291 14.43 4.75 -8.93
CA ILE A 291 14.25 4.10 -7.62
C ILE A 291 12.78 3.76 -7.51
N ASN A 292 12.42 2.54 -7.92
CA ASN A 292 11.04 2.10 -7.85
C ASN A 292 10.69 1.80 -6.38
N ASP A 293 10.31 2.85 -5.64
CA ASP A 293 9.96 2.80 -4.22
C ASP A 293 8.58 2.15 -4.02
N LYS A 294 8.48 0.86 -4.35
CA LYS A 294 7.24 0.10 -4.18
C LYS A 294 6.95 -0.06 -2.69
N SER A 295 5.89 0.57 -2.20
CA SER A 295 5.41 0.42 -0.83
C SER A 295 4.32 -0.65 -0.69
N ILE A 296 3.70 -1.07 -1.79
CA ILE A 296 2.57 -2.00 -1.82
C ILE A 296 2.67 -2.93 -3.04
N ILE A 297 2.30 -4.20 -2.83
CA ILE A 297 1.93 -5.15 -3.89
C ILE A 297 0.43 -5.42 -3.78
N SER A 298 -0.29 -5.38 -4.90
CA SER A 298 -1.75 -5.57 -4.92
C SER A 298 -2.14 -6.70 -5.86
N PHE A 299 -3.03 -7.57 -5.40
CA PHE A 299 -3.70 -8.57 -6.21
C PHE A 299 -5.18 -8.21 -6.30
N GLY A 300 -5.53 -7.46 -7.34
CA GLY A 300 -6.87 -6.89 -7.51
C GLY A 300 -7.25 -5.88 -6.41
N ASN A 301 -8.55 -5.75 -6.16
CA ASN A 301 -9.09 -4.87 -5.12
C ASN A 301 -9.15 -5.55 -3.73
N GLU A 302 -8.95 -6.86 -3.68
CA GLU A 302 -9.25 -7.69 -2.52
C GLU A 302 -8.03 -7.94 -1.65
N ILE A 303 -6.82 -7.98 -2.21
CA ILE A 303 -5.60 -8.33 -1.46
C ILE A 303 -4.51 -7.28 -1.65
N ARG A 304 -3.95 -6.79 -0.54
CA ARG A 304 -2.81 -5.88 -0.51
C ARG A 304 -1.74 -6.37 0.43
N ILE A 305 -0.48 -6.28 0.00
CA ILE A 305 0.69 -6.61 0.79
C ILE A 305 1.50 -5.34 0.99
N LYS A 306 1.69 -4.93 2.25
CA LYS A 306 2.47 -3.76 2.60
C LYS A 306 3.93 -4.12 2.74
N ILE A 307 4.77 -3.40 2.00
CA ILE A 307 6.22 -3.48 2.12
C ILE A 307 6.65 -2.49 3.22
N PRO A 308 7.39 -2.94 4.25
CA PRO A 308 7.78 -2.10 5.37
C PRO A 308 8.70 -0.94 4.91
N PRO A 309 8.68 0.21 5.62
CA PRO A 309 9.56 1.34 5.30
C PRO A 309 11.06 1.00 5.36
N LYS A 310 11.46 0.10 6.26
CA LYS A 310 12.85 -0.37 6.43
C LYS A 310 13.19 -1.57 5.53
N LYS A 311 12.68 -1.58 4.31
CA LYS A 311 12.98 -2.63 3.31
C LYS A 311 14.43 -2.51 2.80
N PRO A 312 15.06 -3.61 2.37
CA PRO A 312 16.38 -3.55 1.74
C PRO A 312 16.30 -2.72 0.46
N LEU A 313 17.26 -1.84 0.24
CA LEU A 313 17.46 -1.19 -1.05
C LEU A 313 17.96 -2.26 -2.04
N ILE A 314 17.46 -2.29 -3.27
CA ILE A 314 17.80 -3.31 -4.30
C ILE A 314 17.96 -2.67 -5.69
N TYR A 315 18.09 -1.35 -5.72
CA TYR A 315 18.23 -0.56 -6.92
C TYR A 315 19.23 0.54 -6.64
N GLY A 316 20.24 0.60 -7.48
CA GLY A 316 21.37 1.49 -7.33
C GLY A 316 21.46 2.43 -8.51
N GLN A 317 21.81 3.68 -8.21
CA GLN A 317 22.09 4.69 -9.22
C GLN A 317 23.47 5.23 -8.99
N CYS A 318 24.28 5.26 -10.03
CA CYS A 318 25.60 5.85 -9.97
C CYS A 318 25.95 6.47 -11.31
N ASN A 319 26.42 7.71 -11.24
CA ASN A 319 27.01 8.42 -12.36
C ASN A 319 28.45 8.78 -11.99
N VAL A 320 29.39 8.32 -12.82
CA VAL A 320 30.81 8.62 -12.70
C VAL A 320 31.20 9.39 -13.94
N TYR A 321 31.79 10.57 -13.77
CA TYR A 321 32.35 11.30 -14.89
C TYR A 321 33.64 12.02 -14.51
N VAL A 322 34.46 12.32 -15.52
CA VAL A 322 35.66 13.13 -15.35
C VAL A 322 35.25 14.59 -15.31
N ALA A 323 35.47 15.25 -14.16
CA ALA A 323 35.18 16.66 -13.99
C ALA A 323 36.27 17.53 -14.63
N ASP A 324 37.53 17.17 -14.43
CA ASP A 324 38.69 17.87 -14.99
C ASP A 324 39.91 16.96 -15.00
N TRP A 325 40.96 17.34 -15.72
CA TRP A 325 42.27 16.70 -15.65
C TRP A 325 43.41 17.69 -15.93
N ASP A 326 44.55 17.47 -15.29
CA ASP A 326 45.77 18.26 -15.49
C ASP A 326 47.02 17.37 -15.44
N GLY A 327 48.11 17.80 -16.08
CA GLY A 327 49.41 17.13 -16.05
C GLY A 327 50.20 17.22 -17.35
N ASN A 328 51.34 16.53 -17.38
CA ASN A 328 52.33 16.64 -18.46
C ASN A 328 52.33 15.45 -19.45
N GLY A 329 51.28 14.62 -19.40
CA GLY A 329 51.15 13.42 -20.22
C GLY A 329 51.74 12.19 -19.56
N LEU A 330 52.90 12.27 -18.89
CA LEU A 330 53.49 11.10 -18.20
C LEU A 330 52.67 10.71 -16.96
N GLU A 331 52.32 11.71 -16.15
CA GLU A 331 51.44 11.58 -15.00
C GLU A 331 50.42 12.71 -15.01
N CYS A 332 49.15 12.35 -15.13
CA CYS A 332 48.02 13.25 -15.12
C CYS A 332 47.15 12.98 -13.90
N ASN A 333 46.74 14.05 -13.22
CA ASN A 333 45.73 14.03 -12.18
C ASN A 333 44.37 14.13 -12.84
N VAL A 334 43.58 13.05 -12.79
CA VAL A 334 42.21 13.01 -13.32
C VAL A 334 41.24 13.12 -12.15
N SER A 335 40.47 14.21 -12.15
CA SER A 335 39.46 14.49 -11.14
C SER A 335 38.12 13.89 -11.56
N LEU A 336 37.59 13.03 -10.70
CA LEU A 336 36.34 12.30 -10.88
C LEU A 336 35.26 12.92 -10.00
N HIS A 337 34.06 13.00 -10.55
CA HIS A 337 32.85 13.30 -9.80
C HIS A 337 31.93 12.08 -9.83
N ILE A 338 31.56 11.61 -8.64
CA ILE A 338 30.78 10.40 -8.43
C ILE A 338 29.51 10.79 -7.69
N SER A 339 28.36 10.73 -8.38
CA SER A 339 27.05 10.91 -7.77
C SER A 339 26.33 9.58 -7.67
N TYR A 340 25.72 9.28 -6.53
CA TYR A 340 25.14 7.97 -6.28
C TYR A 340 23.94 8.00 -5.33
N ASN A 341 23.05 7.01 -5.46
CA ASN A 341 21.92 6.80 -4.58
C ASN A 341 21.52 5.31 -4.57
N GLY A 342 20.66 4.91 -3.63
CA GLY A 342 20.15 3.55 -3.54
C GLY A 342 21.16 2.60 -2.89
N ASP A 343 21.32 1.41 -3.46
CA ASP A 343 22.16 0.34 -2.91
C ASP A 343 23.57 0.25 -3.49
N VAL A 344 24.06 1.31 -4.13
CA VAL A 344 25.43 1.35 -4.65
C VAL A 344 26.43 1.29 -3.51
N GLN A 345 27.36 0.33 -3.58
CA GLN A 345 28.37 0.10 -2.55
C GLN A 345 29.67 0.83 -2.85
N LYS A 346 30.21 0.65 -4.07
CA LYS A 346 31.56 1.14 -4.40
C LYS A 346 31.75 1.39 -5.88
N VAL A 347 32.72 2.25 -6.18
CA VAL A 347 33.22 2.51 -7.53
C VAL A 347 34.70 2.13 -7.58
N ILE A 348 35.09 1.38 -8.61
CA ILE A 348 36.47 0.94 -8.85
C ILE A 348 36.94 1.55 -10.15
N VAL A 349 38.00 2.33 -10.10
CA VAL A 349 38.65 2.93 -11.27
C VAL A 349 39.98 2.23 -11.49
N SER A 350 40.19 1.69 -12.69
CA SER A 350 41.39 0.89 -12.99
C SER A 350 42.38 1.68 -13.84
N ARG A 351 43.61 1.80 -13.35
CA ARG A 351 44.76 2.24 -14.13
C ARG A 351 45.45 1.02 -14.70
N GLU A 352 45.22 0.76 -15.98
CA GLU A 352 45.74 -0.39 -16.71
C GLU A 352 46.04 -0.04 -18.18
N GLY A 353 46.78 -0.92 -18.88
CA GLY A 353 47.14 -0.72 -20.28
C GLY A 353 47.86 0.62 -20.51
N ILE A 354 47.38 1.40 -21.48
CA ILE A 354 47.94 2.71 -21.81
C ILE A 354 47.93 3.64 -20.58
N LEU A 355 46.90 3.60 -19.73
CA LEU A 355 46.81 4.44 -18.54
C LEU A 355 47.91 4.15 -17.50
N ALA A 356 48.55 2.99 -17.61
CA ALA A 356 49.65 2.53 -16.76
C ALA A 356 51.00 2.51 -17.51
N LYS A 357 51.15 3.13 -18.68
CA LYS A 357 52.38 3.03 -19.49
C LYS A 357 53.66 3.41 -18.73
N TRP A 358 53.57 4.45 -17.89
CA TRP A 358 54.68 4.95 -17.08
C TRP A 358 54.42 4.84 -15.57
N LEU A 359 53.35 4.16 -15.18
CA LEU A 359 52.86 4.06 -13.81
C LEU A 359 52.53 2.61 -13.48
N SER A 360 52.57 2.20 -12.22
CA SER A 360 52.15 0.83 -11.87
C SER A 360 50.65 0.61 -12.13
N THR A 361 50.26 -0.57 -12.57
CA THR A 361 48.83 -0.95 -12.61
C THR A 361 48.23 -0.82 -11.21
N LYS A 362 47.06 -0.17 -11.10
CA LYS A 362 46.43 0.09 -9.80
C LYS A 362 44.91 0.17 -9.93
N GLN A 363 44.19 -0.35 -8.94
CA GLN A 363 42.77 -0.09 -8.76
C GLN A 363 42.57 0.93 -7.64
N PHE A 364 41.79 1.95 -7.93
CA PHE A 364 41.34 2.94 -6.96
C PHE A 364 39.92 2.55 -6.55
N ILE A 365 39.72 2.22 -5.28
CA ILE A 365 38.44 1.74 -4.74
C ILE A 365 37.85 2.85 -3.87
N PHE A 366 36.67 3.31 -4.26
CA PHE A 366 35.89 4.31 -3.53
C PHE A 366 34.71 3.61 -2.85
N ASP A 367 34.75 3.46 -1.53
CA ASP A 367 33.68 2.87 -0.72
C ASP A 367 32.59 3.92 -0.44
N LEU A 368 31.56 3.93 -1.28
CA LEU A 368 30.52 4.95 -1.27
C LEU A 368 29.60 4.88 -0.05
N THR A 369 29.63 3.77 0.70
CA THR A 369 28.87 3.62 1.95
C THR A 369 29.40 4.50 3.09
N LYS A 370 30.66 4.97 2.97
CA LYS A 370 31.34 5.80 3.97
C LYS A 370 31.53 7.25 3.52
N GLU A 371 31.31 7.51 2.23
CA GLU A 371 31.55 8.81 1.63
C GLU A 371 30.27 9.65 1.60
N LYS A 372 30.44 10.96 1.43
CA LYS A 372 29.32 11.88 1.19
C LYS A 372 29.02 11.94 -0.30
N ASN A 373 27.74 11.91 -0.65
CA ASN A 373 27.27 12.16 -2.01
C ASN A 373 27.10 13.68 -2.26
N PRO A 374 27.64 14.25 -3.34
CA PRO A 374 28.53 13.59 -4.31
C PRO A 374 29.99 13.53 -3.82
N LEU A 375 30.70 12.50 -4.26
CA LEU A 375 32.12 12.29 -3.98
C LEU A 375 32.97 12.90 -5.09
N GLN A 376 33.98 13.67 -4.71
CA GLN A 376 35.04 14.15 -5.59
C GLN A 376 36.33 13.43 -5.23
N ALA A 377 36.99 12.84 -6.23
CA ALA A 377 38.23 12.11 -6.02
C ALA A 377 39.20 12.35 -7.18
N THR A 378 40.49 12.39 -6.89
CA THR A 378 41.52 12.53 -7.91
C THR A 378 42.35 11.26 -7.97
N VAL A 379 42.58 10.76 -9.18
CA VAL A 379 43.41 9.58 -9.46
C VAL A 379 44.50 9.94 -10.45
N ASN A 380 45.70 9.39 -10.25
CA ASN A 380 46.83 9.64 -11.14
C ASN A 380 46.90 8.56 -12.24
N MET A 381 47.03 8.95 -13.50
CA MET A 381 47.17 8.03 -14.65
C MET A 381 47.96 8.65 -15.81
N HIS A 382 48.51 7.82 -16.69
CA HIS A 382 49.06 8.25 -17.97
C HIS A 382 47.93 8.56 -18.94
N LEU A 383 48.08 9.63 -19.73
CA LEU A 383 47.17 9.96 -20.83
C LEU A 383 48.00 10.19 -22.10
N GLU A 384 47.53 9.68 -23.23
CA GLU A 384 48.11 9.96 -24.55
C GLU A 384 47.35 11.08 -25.26
N ASP A 385 47.99 11.74 -26.22
CA ASP A 385 47.31 12.70 -27.10
C ASP A 385 46.13 12.02 -27.82
N GLY A 386 44.94 12.61 -27.72
CA GLY A 386 43.71 12.06 -28.29
C GLY A 386 42.78 11.45 -27.24
N ASP A 387 41.99 10.47 -27.67
CA ASP A 387 40.95 9.86 -26.85
C ASP A 387 41.53 8.74 -25.97
N ASN A 388 41.32 8.84 -24.66
CA ASN A 388 41.68 7.84 -23.67
C ASN A 388 40.39 7.30 -23.03
N PHE A 389 40.42 6.04 -22.59
CA PHE A 389 39.27 5.35 -22.02
C PHE A 389 39.61 4.79 -20.65
N ILE A 390 38.97 5.33 -19.61
CA ILE A 390 39.21 4.95 -18.21
C ILE A 390 38.22 3.86 -17.81
N PRO A 391 38.67 2.62 -17.52
CA PRO A 391 37.79 1.56 -17.06
C PRO A 391 37.25 1.86 -15.66
N VAL A 392 35.92 1.79 -15.54
CA VAL A 392 35.18 1.98 -14.28
C VAL A 392 34.28 0.78 -14.05
N THR A 393 34.28 0.28 -12.82
CA THR A 393 33.35 -0.76 -12.35
C THR A 393 32.56 -0.23 -11.17
N ILE A 394 31.24 -0.28 -11.27
CA ILE A 394 30.31 0.15 -10.22
C ILE A 394 29.68 -1.11 -9.63
N VAL A 395 29.73 -1.26 -8.31
CA VAL A 395 29.27 -2.45 -7.60
C VAL A 395 28.22 -2.05 -6.57
N ASP A 396 27.12 -2.79 -6.50
CA ASP A 396 26.09 -2.62 -5.46
C ASP A 396 26.36 -3.47 -4.20
N ASN A 397 25.46 -3.37 -3.22
CA ASN A 397 25.54 -4.11 -1.97
C ASN A 397 25.24 -5.61 -2.09
N HIS A 398 24.73 -6.07 -3.24
CA HIS A 398 24.36 -7.47 -3.50
C HIS A 398 25.30 -8.16 -4.50
N GLY A 399 26.32 -7.47 -4.97
CA GLY A 399 27.35 -8.02 -5.84
C GLY A 399 27.06 -7.93 -7.34
N ASN A 400 26.04 -7.16 -7.77
CA ASN A 400 25.87 -6.87 -9.19
C ASN A 400 26.84 -5.76 -9.62
N GLU A 401 27.39 -5.90 -10.82
CA GLU A 401 28.44 -5.00 -11.32
C GLU A 401 28.08 -4.42 -12.69
N LYS A 402 28.26 -3.10 -12.86
CA LYS A 402 28.27 -2.43 -14.16
C LYS A 402 29.71 -2.07 -14.51
N LYS A 403 30.16 -2.46 -15.70
CA LYS A 403 31.47 -2.09 -16.25
C LYS A 403 31.30 -1.11 -17.39
N GLU A 404 32.00 0.00 -17.32
CA GLU A 404 31.95 1.07 -18.31
C GLU A 404 33.33 1.68 -18.56
N LYS A 405 33.40 2.56 -19.56
CA LYS A 405 34.63 3.27 -19.92
C LYS A 405 34.34 4.75 -20.07
N LEU A 406 34.98 5.56 -19.25
CA LEU A 406 34.88 7.01 -19.35
C LEU A 406 35.82 7.51 -20.44
N LYS A 407 35.28 8.23 -21.41
CA LYS A 407 36.07 8.84 -22.47
C LYS A 407 36.60 10.19 -22.01
N ILE A 408 37.91 10.39 -22.14
CA ILE A 408 38.59 11.66 -21.88
C ILE A 408 39.49 11.98 -23.06
N ARG A 409 39.46 13.23 -23.55
CA ARG A 409 40.35 13.66 -24.63
C ARG A 409 41.47 14.53 -24.07
N ALA A 410 42.70 14.06 -24.22
CA ALA A 410 43.88 14.80 -23.82
C ALA A 410 44.57 15.46 -25.02
N ARG A 411 45.17 16.62 -24.78
CA ARG A 411 46.03 17.32 -25.75
C ARG A 411 47.17 17.97 -24.99
N PHE A 412 48.38 17.48 -25.23
CA PHE A 412 49.61 17.99 -24.65
C PHE A 412 50.25 18.96 -25.63
N VAL A 413 50.56 20.16 -25.15
CA VAL A 413 51.37 21.11 -25.91
C VAL A 413 52.83 20.79 -25.58
N ARG A 414 53.55 20.23 -26.56
CA ARG A 414 55.00 20.08 -26.46
C ARG A 414 55.64 21.38 -26.91
N THR A 415 56.28 22.09 -26.00
CA THR A 415 57.22 23.16 -26.37
C THR A 415 58.56 22.51 -26.64
N ASP A 416 58.99 22.55 -27.90
CA ASP A 416 60.35 22.19 -28.30
C ASP A 416 61.31 23.24 -27.73
N THR A 417 61.86 22.99 -26.55
CA THR A 417 62.98 23.76 -25.98
C THR A 417 64.13 22.83 -25.64
#